data_AF-A0A848DMD9-F1
#
_entry.id   AF-A0A848DMD9-F1
#
_cell.length_a   1.000
_cell.length_b   1.000
_cell.length_c   1.000
_cell.angle_alpha   90.00
_cell.angle_beta   90.00
_cell.angle_gamma   90.00
#
_symmetry.space_group_name_H-M   'P 1'
#
loop_
_entity.id
_entity.type
_entity.pdbx_description
1 polymer ?
#
loop_
_entity_poly.entity_id
_entity_poly.type
_entity_poly.pdbx_seq_one_letter_code
_entity_poly.pdbx_strand_id
1 'polypeptide(L)'
;MQSSVRISRGARKHGIAEGDIRAVLAAPLRTVRQGGRTLLIGLAPNRDLLEIVVDNAADAGPDGVVVHAMRLRPKHYEHLRPPSGSDQSVSAAASSGSPDTV
;
A
#
# COMPACT_ATOMS: atom_id res chain seq x y z
N MET A 1 -10.72 12.00 -2.41
CA MET A 1 -11.62 11.27 -3.33
C MET A 1 -11.78 9.86 -2.78
N GLN A 2 -12.99 9.46 -2.38
CA GLN A 2 -13.22 8.08 -1.94
C GLN A 2 -13.21 7.17 -3.18
N SER A 3 -12.41 6.12 -3.18
CA SER A 3 -12.30 5.17 -4.27
C SER A 3 -13.64 4.44 -4.44
N SER A 4 -14.26 4.54 -5.61
CA SER A 4 -15.51 3.84 -6.02
C SER A 4 -15.33 2.35 -6.29
N VAL A 5 -14.14 1.81 -5.99
CA VAL A 5 -13.78 0.40 -6.15
C VAL A 5 -14.79 -0.49 -5.43
N ARG A 6 -15.40 -1.43 -6.16
CA ARG A 6 -16.37 -2.37 -5.61
C ARG A 6 -15.66 -3.45 -4.80
N ILE A 7 -16.24 -3.85 -3.67
CA ILE A 7 -15.69 -4.92 -2.82
C ILE A 7 -16.56 -6.15 -2.98
N SER A 8 -16.01 -7.22 -3.56
CA SER A 8 -16.75 -8.46 -3.73
C SER A 8 -17.00 -9.16 -2.40
N ARG A 9 -18.04 -10.01 -2.34
CA ARG A 9 -18.26 -10.90 -1.19
C ARG A 9 -17.06 -11.81 -0.92
N GLY A 10 -16.34 -12.21 -1.98
CA GLY A 10 -15.14 -13.05 -1.90
C GLY A 10 -13.98 -12.38 -1.16
N ALA A 11 -13.86 -11.05 -1.27
CA ALA A 11 -12.79 -10.29 -0.64
C ALA A 11 -12.77 -10.42 0.89
N ARG A 12 -13.94 -10.55 1.50
CA ARG A 12 -14.11 -10.54 2.97
C ARG A 12 -14.00 -11.93 3.61
N LYS A 13 -13.73 -12.98 2.83
CA LYS A 13 -13.70 -14.38 3.31
C LYS A 13 -12.70 -14.64 4.44
N HIS A 14 -11.66 -13.81 4.58
CA HIS A 14 -10.63 -13.96 5.62
C HIS A 14 -10.85 -13.05 6.85
N GLY A 15 -12.08 -12.57 7.06
CA GLY A 15 -12.44 -11.81 8.26
C GLY A 15 -11.98 -10.36 8.25
N ILE A 16 -11.52 -9.83 7.12
CA ILE A 16 -11.14 -8.42 6.98
C ILE A 16 -12.41 -7.58 6.84
N ALA A 17 -12.54 -6.55 7.69
CA ALA A 17 -13.68 -5.65 7.64
C ALA A 17 -13.61 -4.77 6.39
N GLU A 18 -14.77 -4.40 5.85
CA GLU A 18 -14.84 -3.55 4.66
C GLU A 18 -14.18 -2.17 4.89
N GLY A 19 -14.30 -1.61 6.10
CA GLY A 19 -13.64 -0.36 6.47
C GLY A 19 -12.12 -0.44 6.38
N ASP A 20 -11.53 -1.57 6.79
CA ASP A 20 -10.08 -1.78 6.72
C ASP A 20 -9.62 -1.89 5.26
N ILE A 21 -10.40 -2.58 4.42
CA ILE A 21 -10.16 -2.65 2.97
C ILE A 21 -10.16 -1.25 2.37
N ARG A 22 -11.16 -0.43 2.72
CA ARG A 22 -11.28 0.96 2.24
C ARG A 22 -10.15 1.85 2.72
N ALA A 23 -9.67 1.67 3.96
CA ALA A 23 -8.53 2.42 4.48
C ALA A 23 -7.26 2.16 3.65
N VAL A 24 -6.98 0.90 3.32
CA VAL A 24 -5.83 0.53 2.48
C VAL A 24 -6.03 0.97 1.03
N LEU A 25 -7.25 0.90 0.48
CA LEU A 25 -7.55 1.44 -0.85
C LEU A 25 -7.29 2.95 -0.95
N ALA A 26 -7.53 3.69 0.13
CA ALA A 26 -7.33 5.14 0.17
C ALA A 26 -5.86 5.54 0.33
N ALA A 27 -5.07 4.74 1.05
CA ALA A 27 -3.67 5.05 1.36
C ALA A 27 -2.80 3.77 1.41
N PRO A 28 -2.50 3.13 0.27
CA PRO A 28 -1.64 1.96 0.24
C PRO A 28 -0.20 2.35 0.54
N LEU A 29 0.50 1.52 1.33
CA LEU A 29 1.95 1.65 1.53
C LEU A 29 2.73 1.23 0.28
N ARG A 30 2.22 0.19 -0.39
CA ARG A 30 2.76 -0.30 -1.66
C ARG A 30 1.66 -0.72 -2.61
N THR A 31 1.92 -0.45 -3.88
CA THR A 31 1.08 -0.82 -5.01
C THR A 31 1.92 -1.60 -5.99
N VAL A 32 1.57 -2.86 -6.25
CA VAL A 32 2.29 -3.76 -7.14
C VAL A 32 1.35 -4.17 -8.27
N ARG A 33 1.65 -3.72 -9.50
CA ARG A 33 0.89 -4.10 -10.69
C ARG A 33 1.35 -5.47 -11.19
N GLN A 34 0.39 -6.35 -11.44
CA GLN A 34 0.59 -7.75 -11.85
C GLN A 34 -0.34 -8.06 -13.02
N GLY A 35 -0.08 -7.43 -14.17
CA GLY A 35 -0.94 -7.53 -15.34
C GLY A 35 -2.35 -7.01 -15.04
N GLY A 36 -3.38 -7.86 -15.24
CA GLY A 36 -4.78 -7.53 -14.98
C GLY A 36 -5.13 -7.34 -13.49
N ARG A 37 -4.18 -7.53 -12.56
CA ARG A 37 -4.42 -7.40 -11.12
C ARG A 37 -3.45 -6.41 -10.49
N THR A 38 -3.89 -5.82 -9.39
CA THR A 38 -3.07 -4.95 -8.56
C THR A 38 -3.10 -5.46 -7.13
N LEU A 39 -1.93 -5.73 -6.57
CA LEU A 39 -1.75 -6.01 -5.15
C LEU A 39 -1.48 -4.68 -4.43
N LEU A 40 -2.34 -4.37 -3.47
CA LEU A 40 -2.16 -3.26 -2.54
C LEU A 40 -1.73 -3.84 -1.19
N ILE A 41 -0.69 -3.26 -0.61
CA ILE A 41 -0.25 -3.57 0.74
C ILE A 41 -0.40 -2.32 1.58
N GLY A 42 -1.06 -2.44 2.72
CA GLY A 42 -1.29 -1.30 3.61
C GLY A 42 -1.66 -1.70 5.03
N LEU A 43 -1.69 -0.71 5.92
CA LEU A 43 -2.05 -0.91 7.32
C LEU A 43 -3.55 -0.70 7.52
N ALA A 44 -4.16 -1.61 8.26
CA ALA A 44 -5.47 -1.40 8.85
C ALA A 44 -5.36 -0.53 10.13
N PRO A 45 -6.46 0.09 10.59
CA PRO A 45 -6.49 0.88 11.83
C PRO A 45 -6.01 0.11 13.07
N ASN A 46 -6.20 -1.20 13.09
CA ASN A 46 -5.74 -2.10 14.16
C ASN A 46 -4.23 -2.46 14.06
N ARG A 47 -3.48 -1.83 13.14
CA ARG A 47 -2.06 -2.08 12.84
C ARG A 47 -1.76 -3.45 12.21
N ASP A 48 -2.77 -4.17 11.74
CA ASP A 48 -2.53 -5.32 10.88
C ASP A 48 -2.07 -4.87 9.50
N LEU A 49 -1.04 -5.54 9.00
CA LEU A 49 -0.58 -5.36 7.64
C LEU A 49 -1.44 -6.25 6.73
N LEU A 50 -2.08 -5.65 5.73
CA LEU A 50 -3.01 -6.32 4.84
C LEU A 50 -2.44 -6.44 3.42
N GLU A 51 -2.79 -7.53 2.75
CA GLU A 51 -2.74 -7.66 1.29
C GLU A 51 -4.16 -7.58 0.72
N ILE A 52 -4.35 -6.74 -0.30
CA ILE A 52 -5.62 -6.54 -1.00
C ILE A 52 -5.38 -6.69 -2.49
N VAL A 53 -6.14 -7.56 -3.15
CA VAL A 53 -6.06 -7.77 -4.59
C VAL A 53 -7.25 -7.10 -5.26
N VAL A 54 -6.94 -6.15 -6.13
CA VAL A 54 -7.89 -5.51 -7.03
C VAL A 54 -7.76 -6.16 -8.41
N ASP A 55 -8.86 -6.70 -8.91
CA ASP A 55 -8.98 -7.12 -10.30
C ASP A 55 -9.30 -5.89 -11.17
N ASN A 56 -8.44 -5.62 -12.15
CA ASN A 56 -8.53 -4.50 -13.07
C ASN A 56 -8.73 -4.99 -14.51
N ALA A 57 -9.21 -6.23 -14.70
CA ALA A 57 -9.61 -6.74 -16.00
C ALA A 57 -10.70 -5.84 -16.63
N ALA A 58 -10.77 -5.82 -17.97
CA ALA A 58 -11.64 -4.90 -18.70
C ALA A 58 -13.14 -5.04 -18.34
N ASP A 59 -13.56 -6.23 -17.94
CA ASP A 59 -14.92 -6.55 -17.49
C ASP A 59 -15.19 -6.17 -16.01
N ALA A 60 -14.15 -5.85 -15.23
CA ALA A 60 -14.28 -5.42 -13.84
C ALA A 60 -14.77 -3.97 -13.69
N GLY A 61 -14.79 -3.19 -14.78
CA GLY A 61 -15.15 -1.78 -14.81
C GLY A 61 -13.96 -0.84 -14.54
N PRO A 62 -14.17 0.48 -14.66
CA PRO A 62 -13.09 1.47 -14.67
C PRO A 62 -12.28 1.54 -13.37
N ASP A 63 -12.92 1.23 -12.23
CA ASP A 63 -12.28 1.28 -10.91
C ASP A 63 -11.82 -0.09 -10.41
N GLY A 64 -12.08 -1.16 -11.18
CA GLY A 64 -11.80 -2.53 -10.77
C GLY A 64 -12.69 -3.06 -9.63
N VAL A 65 -12.37 -4.27 -9.17
CA VAL A 65 -13.10 -4.96 -8.09
C VAL A 65 -12.12 -5.59 -7.11
N VAL A 66 -12.29 -5.35 -5.81
CA VAL A 66 -11.56 -6.10 -4.78
C VAL A 66 -12.08 -7.53 -4.75
N VAL A 67 -11.21 -8.48 -5.05
CA VAL A 67 -11.52 -9.92 -5.11
C VAL A 67 -10.97 -10.69 -3.91
N HIS A 68 -9.98 -10.13 -3.21
CA HIS A 68 -9.31 -10.79 -2.09
C HIS A 68 -8.76 -9.75 -1.10
N ALA A 69 -8.94 -9.99 0.20
CA ALA A 69 -8.27 -9.26 1.27
C ALA A 69 -7.91 -10.23 2.41
N MET A 70 -6.68 -10.16 2.91
CA MET A 70 -6.22 -10.92 4.07
C MET A 70 -5.03 -10.25 4.74
N ARG A 71 -4.57 -10.79 5.89
CA ARG A 71 -3.30 -10.39 6.49
C ARG A 71 -2.14 -10.70 5.53
N LEU A 72 -1.17 -9.80 5.45
CA LEU A 72 -0.04 -9.89 4.53
C LEU A 72 0.74 -11.18 4.77
N ARG A 73 0.85 -12.00 3.72
CA ARG A 73 1.62 -13.24 3.77
C ARG A 73 3.12 -12.98 3.60
N PRO A 74 3.99 -13.80 4.22
CA PRO A 74 5.44 -13.65 4.13
C PRO A 74 5.99 -13.56 2.70
N LYS A 75 5.37 -14.25 1.74
CA LYS A 75 5.77 -14.22 0.32
C LYS A 75 5.76 -12.83 -0.31
N HIS A 76 4.98 -11.89 0.23
CA HIS A 76 4.88 -10.52 -0.29
C HIS A 76 5.77 -9.53 0.47
N TYR A 77 6.53 -9.97 1.48
CA TYR A 77 7.40 -9.09 2.28
C TYR A 77 8.53 -8.49 1.45
N GLU A 78 8.91 -9.14 0.34
CA GLU A 78 9.89 -8.57 -0.60
C GLU A 78 9.46 -7.21 -1.14
N HIS A 79 8.16 -6.97 -1.32
CA HIS A 79 7.63 -5.70 -1.82
C HIS A 79 7.73 -4.55 -0.82
N LEU A 80 8.00 -4.84 0.45
CA LEU A 80 8.19 -3.84 1.50
C LEU A 80 9.63 -3.33 1.57
N ARG A 81 10.57 -4.01 0.91
CA ARG A 81 11.96 -3.57 0.91
C ARG A 81 12.07 -2.25 0.13
N PRO A 82 12.92 -1.32 0.60
CA PRO A 82 13.33 -0.19 -0.23
C PRO A 82 13.93 -0.71 -1.54
N PRO A 83 13.79 0.00 -2.67
CA PRO A 83 14.55 -0.33 -3.86
C PRO A 83 16.03 -0.30 -3.51
N SER A 84 16.71 -1.45 -3.65
CA SER A 84 18.15 -1.55 -3.47
C SER A 84 18.83 -0.85 -4.64
N GLY A 85 19.01 0.48 -4.53
CA GLY A 85 19.57 1.28 -5.60
C GLY A 85 19.26 2.78 -5.51
N SER A 86 19.62 3.42 -4.40
CA SER A 86 20.11 4.80 -4.45
C SER A 86 21.07 5.00 -3.28
N ASP A 87 22.34 5.05 -3.64
CA ASP A 87 23.40 5.68 -2.87
C ASP A 87 22.97 7.13 -2.60
N GLN A 88 22.22 7.34 -1.51
CA GLN A 88 22.01 8.67 -0.98
C GLN A 88 23.24 8.97 -0.12
N SER A 89 24.30 9.41 -0.80
CA SER A 89 25.32 10.25 -0.21
C SER A 89 24.62 11.44 0.44
N VAL A 90 24.35 11.31 1.73
CA VAL A 90 23.97 12.45 2.57
C VAL A 90 25.18 13.37 2.63
N SER A 91 25.23 14.32 1.69
CA SER A 91 26.06 15.51 1.85
C SER A 91 25.47 16.29 3.02
N ALA A 92 25.95 15.96 4.23
CA ALA A 92 25.80 16.80 5.38
C ALA A 92 26.58 18.09 5.09
N ALA A 93 25.90 19.08 4.52
CA ALA A 93 26.33 20.47 4.58
C ALA A 93 26.25 20.88 6.06
N ALA A 94 27.33 20.58 6.78
CA ALA A 94 27.64 21.21 8.04
C ALA A 94 27.92 22.70 7.76
N SER A 95 26.89 23.52 7.92
CA SER A 95 27.10 24.95 8.18
C SER A 95 27.04 25.13 9.69
N SER A 96 28.16 24.79 10.33
CA SER A 96 28.55 25.29 11.65
C SER A 96 28.72 26.81 11.58
N GLY A 97 28.04 27.56 12.46
CA GLY A 97 28.25 29.01 12.55
C GLY A 97 27.29 29.75 13.49
N SER A 98 27.38 29.46 14.79
CA SER A 98 27.12 30.44 15.86
C SER A 98 28.42 30.53 16.68
N PRO A 99 28.78 31.63 17.36
CA PRO A 99 27.89 32.56 18.06
C PRO A 99 28.29 34.06 18.02
N ASP A 100 27.49 34.87 18.73
CA ASP A 100 27.74 36.20 19.30
C ASP A 100 29.09 36.91 19.09
N THR A 101 29.02 38.21 18.78
CA THR A 101 29.95 39.21 19.31
C THR A 101 29.21 40.55 19.50
N VAL A 102 29.11 40.93 20.78
CA VAL A 102 29.01 42.26 21.43
C VAL A 102 28.48 43.45 20.63
#